data_AF-A0AA36JP90-F1
#
_entry.id   AF-A0AA36JP90-F1
#
_cell.length_a   1.000
_cell.length_b   1.000
_cell.length_c   1.000
_cell.angle_alpha   90.00
_cell.angle_beta   90.00
_cell.angle_gamma   90.00
#
_symmetry.space_group_name_H-M   'P 1'
#
loop_
_entity.id
_entity.type
_entity.pdbx_description
1 polymer ?
#
loop_
_entity_poly.entity_id
_entity_poly.type
_entity_poly.pdbx_seq_one_letter_code
_entity_poly.pdbx_strand_id
1 'polypeptide(L)'
;MADSEKSVVRIPAGACERVKPVVRSLTSQLAEEEEMKEARIVLGLLCCFSGCSLWIPALFWMGASNILPSCERYESFKDWMRVFPLLPAACGLVVQVFLAAVAFLGQRSLYKVGLRLQILTGLGTLLLVAWGWVEYTQTSDAACVGGGRVHPKMLSLLFLVLSSIYCPCVLLLTVWRVCCVDINARVRKEGHRRRRTHGAHGVGLSSGLSSGEVAV
;
A
#
# COMPACT_ATOMS: atom_id res chain seq x y z
N MET A 1 -50.77 27.59 -13.35
CA MET A 1 -49.94 26.36 -13.31
C MET A 1 -49.58 26.05 -14.75
N ALA A 2 -48.31 26.24 -15.11
CA ALA A 2 -47.84 26.11 -16.48
C ALA A 2 -47.21 24.71 -16.67
N ASP A 3 -47.72 23.97 -17.64
CA ASP A 3 -47.24 22.65 -18.03
C ASP A 3 -45.86 22.74 -18.68
N SER A 4 -44.89 22.06 -18.08
CA SER A 4 -43.54 21.93 -18.61
C SER A 4 -43.48 20.72 -19.56
N GLU A 5 -43.60 21.01 -20.85
CA GLU A 5 -43.46 20.06 -21.95
C GLU A 5 -42.03 19.47 -21.94
N LYS A 6 -41.90 18.20 -21.51
CA LYS A 6 -40.67 17.42 -21.65
C LYS A 6 -40.50 17.00 -23.11
N SER A 7 -39.65 17.71 -23.83
CA SER A 7 -39.22 17.35 -25.17
C SER A 7 -38.39 16.05 -25.13
N VAL A 8 -39.03 14.96 -25.54
CA VAL A 8 -38.38 13.65 -25.72
C VAL A 8 -37.56 13.69 -27.00
N VAL A 9 -36.26 13.92 -26.87
CA VAL A 9 -35.31 13.84 -27.98
C VAL A 9 -35.17 12.36 -28.39
N ARG A 10 -35.81 11.97 -29.50
CA ARG A 10 -35.59 10.66 -30.14
C ARG A 10 -34.24 10.67 -30.85
N ILE A 11 -33.25 10.00 -30.26
CA ILE A 11 -31.97 9.77 -30.92
C ILE A 11 -32.15 8.64 -31.96
N PRO A 12 -31.78 8.86 -33.25
CA PRO A 12 -31.92 7.86 -34.29
C PRO A 12 -31.00 6.66 -34.05
N ALA A 13 -31.56 5.46 -34.21
CA ALA A 13 -30.92 4.18 -33.87
C ALA A 13 -29.62 3.87 -34.65
N GLY A 14 -29.30 4.62 -35.71
CA GLY A 14 -28.09 4.45 -36.51
C GLY A 14 -26.84 5.22 -36.04
N ALA A 15 -26.95 6.12 -35.06
CA ALA A 15 -25.82 6.93 -34.60
C ALA A 15 -24.90 6.21 -33.59
N CYS A 16 -25.34 5.07 -33.04
CA CYS A 16 -24.64 4.38 -31.95
C CYS A 16 -23.41 3.58 -32.43
N GLU A 17 -23.30 3.29 -33.73
CA GLU A 17 -22.26 2.40 -34.25
C GLU A 17 -20.93 3.11 -34.51
N ARG A 18 -20.95 4.42 -34.80
CA ARG A 18 -19.75 5.21 -35.11
C ARG A 18 -19.10 5.88 -33.90
N VAL A 19 -19.73 5.86 -32.72
CA VAL A 19 -19.24 6.49 -31.48
C VAL A 19 -18.35 5.54 -30.65
N LYS A 20 -18.43 4.23 -30.87
CA LYS A 20 -17.63 3.21 -30.15
C LYS A 20 -16.09 3.38 -30.26
N PRO A 21 -15.49 3.70 -31.43
CA PRO A 21 -14.03 3.80 -31.53
C PRO A 21 -13.47 5.06 -30.83
N VAL A 22 -14.20 6.18 -30.88
CA VAL A 22 -13.76 7.45 -30.27
C VAL A 22 -13.76 7.36 -28.74
N VAL A 23 -14.77 6.71 -28.14
CA VAL A 23 -14.83 6.53 -26.67
C VAL A 23 -13.72 5.61 -26.16
N ARG A 24 -13.33 4.58 -26.92
CA ARG A 24 -12.17 3.72 -26.56
C ARG A 24 -10.84 4.46 -26.58
N SER A 25 -10.63 5.32 -27.57
CA SER A 25 -9.41 6.12 -27.66
C SER A 25 -9.28 7.12 -26.52
N LEU A 26 -10.39 7.71 -26.07
CA LEU A 26 -10.37 8.66 -24.96
C LEU A 26 -10.14 7.95 -23.61
N THR A 27 -10.74 6.78 -23.43
CA THR A 27 -10.55 5.99 -22.19
C THR A 27 -9.14 5.41 -22.06
N SER A 28 -8.48 5.04 -23.16
CA SER A 28 -7.07 4.62 -23.10
C SER A 28 -6.14 5.77 -22.73
N GLN A 29 -6.35 6.97 -23.28
CA GLN A 29 -5.48 8.11 -22.95
C GLN A 29 -5.66 8.60 -21.50
N LEU A 30 -6.89 8.60 -20.98
CA LEU A 30 -7.12 8.95 -19.57
C LEU A 30 -6.49 7.93 -18.61
N ALA A 31 -6.48 6.65 -18.97
CA ALA A 31 -5.84 5.61 -18.16
C ALA A 31 -4.31 5.78 -18.14
N GLU A 32 -3.69 6.09 -19.29
CA GLU A 32 -2.24 6.33 -19.36
C GLU A 32 -1.81 7.57 -18.56
N GLU A 33 -2.63 8.64 -18.54
CA GLU A 33 -2.33 9.84 -17.77
C GLU A 33 -2.43 9.60 -16.25
N GLU A 34 -3.39 8.77 -15.81
CA GLU A 34 -3.53 8.37 -14.40
C GLU A 34 -2.33 7.53 -13.94
N GLU A 35 -1.91 6.54 -14.73
CA GLU A 35 -0.74 5.71 -14.41
C GLU A 35 0.54 6.54 -14.32
N MET A 36 0.70 7.55 -15.20
CA MET A 36 1.86 8.45 -15.16
C MET A 36 1.87 9.33 -13.90
N LYS A 37 0.71 9.76 -13.40
CA LYS A 37 0.62 10.55 -12.14
C LYS A 37 0.97 9.69 -10.93
N GLU A 38 0.46 8.46 -10.85
CA GLU A 38 0.79 7.54 -9.76
C GLU A 38 2.28 7.21 -9.74
N ALA A 39 2.88 6.93 -10.90
CA ALA A 39 4.31 6.65 -11.01
C ALA A 39 5.17 7.83 -10.52
N ARG A 40 4.81 9.08 -10.89
CA ARG A 40 5.53 10.28 -10.43
C ARG A 40 5.39 10.50 -8.93
N ILE A 41 4.22 10.25 -8.35
CA ILE A 41 4.01 10.34 -6.90
C ILE A 41 4.87 9.31 -6.18
N VAL A 42 4.90 8.06 -6.65
CA VAL A 42 5.72 6.99 -6.07
C VAL A 42 7.21 7.33 -6.16
N LEU A 43 7.68 7.83 -7.31
CA LEU A 43 9.07 8.25 -7.49
C LEU A 43 9.44 9.44 -6.59
N GLY A 44 8.56 10.43 -6.48
CA GLY A 44 8.74 11.57 -5.59
C GLY A 44 8.81 11.15 -4.12
N LEU A 45 7.95 10.21 -3.70
CA LEU A 45 7.99 9.62 -2.36
C LEU A 45 9.27 8.82 -2.12
N LEU A 46 9.74 8.04 -3.09
CA LEU A 46 11.02 7.32 -3.02
C LEU A 46 12.21 8.27 -2.82
N CYS A 47 12.25 9.37 -3.58
CA CYS A 47 13.34 10.34 -3.49
C CYS A 47 13.32 11.09 -2.15
N CYS A 48 12.13 11.55 -1.72
CA CYS A 48 11.95 12.21 -0.44
C CYS A 48 12.25 11.26 0.72
N PHE A 49 11.77 10.02 0.66
CA PHE A 49 12.02 9.02 1.69
C PHE A 49 13.50 8.63 1.75
N SER A 50 14.18 8.46 0.61
CA SER A 50 15.62 8.18 0.60
C SER A 50 16.42 9.35 1.18
N GLY A 51 16.19 10.58 0.73
CA GLY A 51 16.91 11.76 1.24
C GLY A 51 16.66 12.01 2.73
N CYS A 52 15.38 11.94 3.14
CA CYS A 52 14.95 12.22 4.50
C CYS A 52 15.05 11.02 5.45
N SER A 53 15.47 9.82 5.01
CA SER A 53 15.64 8.68 5.93
C SER A 53 17.10 8.31 6.13
N LEU A 54 18.01 8.70 5.22
CA LEU A 54 19.44 8.37 5.34
C LEU A 54 20.13 9.04 6.53
N TRP A 55 19.62 10.17 7.03
CA TRP A 55 20.17 10.81 8.22
C TRP A 55 19.87 10.03 9.51
N ILE A 56 18.80 9.22 9.54
CA ILE A 56 18.42 8.44 10.74
C ILE A 56 19.49 7.38 11.07
N PRO A 57 19.90 6.50 10.13
CA PRO A 57 21.04 5.61 10.36
C PRO A 57 22.32 6.36 10.76
N ALA A 58 22.58 7.53 10.18
CA ALA A 58 23.74 8.33 10.55
C ALA A 58 23.68 8.82 12.00
N LEU A 59 22.53 9.29 12.48
CA LEU A 59 22.33 9.69 13.87
C LEU A 59 22.58 8.53 14.85
N PHE A 60 22.04 7.36 14.54
CA PHE A 60 22.25 6.18 15.36
C PHE A 60 23.69 5.70 15.35
N TRP A 61 24.38 5.81 14.21
CA TRP A 61 25.80 5.50 14.13
C TRP A 61 26.63 6.43 15.03
N MET A 62 26.33 7.74 15.00
CA MET A 62 26.95 8.71 15.91
C MET A 62 26.59 8.44 17.38
N GLY A 63 25.34 8.05 17.67
CA GLY A 63 24.92 7.62 18.99
C GLY A 63 25.71 6.40 19.47
N ALA A 64 25.88 5.41 18.60
CA ALA A 64 26.63 4.18 18.89
C ALA A 64 28.11 4.43 19.17
N SER A 65 28.73 5.43 18.54
CA SER A 65 30.11 5.83 18.85
C SER A 65 30.27 6.55 20.19
N ASN A 66 29.19 7.08 20.77
CA ASN A 66 29.22 7.81 22.04
C ASN A 66 28.91 6.92 23.26
N ILE A 67 28.68 5.62 23.09
CA ILE A 67 28.52 4.69 24.20
C ILE A 67 29.89 4.44 24.84
N LEU A 68 30.00 4.59 26.16
CA LEU A 68 31.24 4.22 26.87
C LEU A 68 31.40 2.70 26.99
N PRO A 69 32.64 2.19 26.97
CA PRO A 69 32.92 0.78 27.21
C PRO A 69 32.54 0.30 28.63
N SER A 70 32.33 1.23 29.57
CA SER A 70 31.83 0.96 30.92
C SER A 70 30.34 0.62 30.99
N CYS A 71 29.61 0.76 29.87
CA CYS A 71 28.18 0.52 29.81
C CYS A 71 27.86 -0.97 29.98
N GLU A 72 26.82 -1.25 30.77
CA GLU A 72 26.25 -2.59 30.90
C GLU A 72 25.80 -3.06 29.51
N ARG A 73 26.33 -4.21 29.06
CA ARG A 73 26.10 -4.76 27.70
C ARG A 73 26.51 -3.82 26.55
N TYR A 74 27.69 -3.22 26.69
CA TYR A 74 28.31 -2.37 25.66
C TYR A 74 28.14 -2.91 24.23
N GLU A 75 28.53 -4.16 23.96
CA GLU A 75 28.49 -4.72 22.62
C GLU A 75 27.05 -4.92 22.12
N SER A 76 26.17 -5.55 22.90
CA SER A 76 24.78 -5.81 22.48
C SER A 76 23.99 -4.53 22.20
N PHE A 77 24.13 -3.51 23.05
CA PHE A 77 23.41 -2.25 22.87
C PHE A 77 23.95 -1.44 21.68
N LYS A 78 25.27 -1.47 21.47
CA LYS A 78 25.93 -0.86 20.31
C LYS A 78 25.54 -1.52 19.00
N ASP A 79 25.51 -2.85 18.98
CA ASP A 79 25.09 -3.62 17.82
C ASP A 79 23.62 -3.38 17.50
N TRP A 80 22.75 -3.38 18.52
CA TRP A 80 21.36 -3.00 18.34
C TRP A 80 21.22 -1.59 17.75
N MET A 81 21.92 -0.58 18.27
CA MET A 81 21.86 0.78 17.72
C MET A 81 22.35 0.87 16.28
N ARG A 82 23.25 0.00 15.82
CA ARG A 82 23.70 -0.05 14.43
C ARG A 82 22.70 -0.76 13.51
N VAL A 83 22.14 -1.87 13.98
CA VAL A 83 21.23 -2.72 13.19
C VAL A 83 19.82 -2.13 13.11
N PHE A 84 19.32 -1.57 14.22
CA PHE A 84 17.96 -1.05 14.35
C PHE A 84 17.56 -0.04 13.27
N PRO A 85 18.35 1.00 12.94
CA PRO A 85 17.99 1.95 11.89
C PRO A 85 18.31 1.41 10.48
N LEU A 86 19.33 0.55 10.35
CA LEU A 86 19.83 0.08 9.07
C LEU A 86 18.89 -0.95 8.45
N LEU A 87 18.42 -1.91 9.24
CA LEU A 87 17.60 -3.01 8.74
C LEU A 87 16.24 -2.53 8.20
N PRO A 88 15.44 -1.72 8.93
CA PRO A 88 14.18 -1.20 8.40
C PRO A 88 14.39 -0.27 7.20
N ALA A 89 15.45 0.53 7.18
CA ALA A 89 15.78 1.39 6.04
C ALA A 89 16.12 0.56 4.80
N ALA A 90 16.98 -0.45 4.93
CA ALA A 90 17.37 -1.33 3.84
C ALA A 90 16.18 -2.16 3.34
N CYS A 91 15.42 -2.79 4.24
CA CYS A 91 14.21 -3.54 3.88
C CYS A 91 13.18 -2.64 3.21
N GLY A 92 12.95 -1.43 3.73
CA GLY A 92 12.05 -0.45 3.13
C GLY A 92 12.46 -0.08 1.71
N LEU A 93 13.75 0.18 1.47
CA LEU A 93 14.28 0.49 0.14
C LEU A 93 14.10 -0.69 -0.81
N VAL A 94 14.43 -1.90 -0.39
CA VAL A 94 14.25 -3.13 -1.19
C VAL A 94 12.77 -3.33 -1.56
N VAL A 95 11.85 -3.18 -0.61
CA VAL A 95 10.41 -3.32 -0.87
C VAL A 95 9.92 -2.23 -1.82
N GLN A 96 10.36 -0.98 -1.66
CA GLN A 96 9.97 0.12 -2.55
C GLN A 96 10.48 -0.09 -3.98
N VAL A 97 11.75 -0.47 -4.15
CA VAL A 97 12.33 -0.77 -5.47
C VAL A 97 11.59 -1.96 -6.11
N PHE A 98 11.30 -3.01 -5.33
CA PHE A 98 10.52 -4.15 -5.81
C PHE A 98 9.12 -3.74 -6.27
N LEU A 99 8.39 -2.93 -5.48
CA LEU A 99 7.06 -2.44 -5.83
C LEU A 99 7.08 -1.56 -7.08
N ALA A 100 8.07 -0.67 -7.20
CA ALA A 100 8.25 0.16 -8.39
C ALA A 100 8.51 -0.70 -9.62
N ALA A 101 9.43 -1.67 -9.55
CA ALA A 101 9.73 -2.59 -10.65
C ALA A 101 8.48 -3.40 -11.07
N VAL A 102 7.71 -3.89 -10.10
CA VAL A 102 6.46 -4.63 -10.37
C VAL A 102 5.40 -3.73 -11.01
N ALA A 103 5.31 -2.47 -10.60
CA ALA A 103 4.40 -1.49 -11.19
C ALA A 103 4.74 -1.27 -12.68
N PHE A 104 6.03 -1.12 -13.02
CA PHE A 104 6.48 -1.00 -14.41
C PHE A 104 6.18 -2.24 -15.26
N LEU A 105 6.16 -3.44 -14.66
CA LEU A 105 5.82 -4.68 -15.36
C LEU A 105 4.31 -4.90 -15.52
N GLY A 106 3.45 -4.09 -14.88
CA GLY A 106 1.99 -4.21 -14.94
C GLY A 106 1.44 -5.52 -14.31
N GLN A 107 2.26 -6.27 -13.58
CA GLN A 107 1.88 -7.58 -13.05
C GLN A 107 1.15 -7.48 -11.71
N ARG A 108 -0.19 -7.53 -11.76
CA ARG A 108 -1.06 -7.46 -10.57
C ARG A 108 -0.82 -8.58 -9.54
N SER A 109 -0.33 -9.75 -9.95
CA SER A 109 -0.01 -10.86 -9.05
C SER A 109 1.18 -10.55 -8.15
N LEU A 110 2.25 -9.99 -8.72
CA LEU A 110 3.46 -9.63 -7.99
C LEU A 110 3.23 -8.46 -7.03
N TYR A 111 2.29 -7.57 -7.34
CA TYR A 111 1.94 -6.46 -6.44
C TYR A 111 1.41 -6.98 -5.09
N LYS A 112 0.64 -8.08 -5.10
CA LYS A 112 0.19 -8.75 -3.87
C LYS A 112 1.36 -9.34 -3.07
N VAL A 113 2.39 -9.85 -3.75
CA VAL A 113 3.59 -10.35 -3.09
C VAL A 113 4.35 -9.21 -2.41
N GLY A 114 4.48 -8.06 -3.08
CA GLY A 114 5.10 -6.87 -2.49
C GLY A 114 4.37 -6.37 -1.24
N LEU A 115 3.03 -6.34 -1.25
CA LEU A 115 2.24 -6.01 -0.06
C LEU A 115 2.46 -6.99 1.09
N ARG A 116 2.60 -8.29 0.81
CA ARG A 116 2.94 -9.29 1.83
C ARG A 116 4.34 -9.09 2.40
N LEU A 117 5.30 -8.72 1.54
CA LEU A 117 6.67 -8.41 1.95
C LEU A 117 6.73 -7.18 2.87
N GLN A 118 5.86 -6.19 2.65
CA GLN A 118 5.70 -5.04 3.54
C GLN A 118 5.23 -5.47 4.95
N ILE A 119 4.26 -6.39 5.04
CA ILE A 119 3.81 -6.94 6.33
C ILE A 119 4.96 -7.68 7.02
N LEU A 120 5.70 -8.50 6.28
CA LEU A 120 6.84 -9.24 6.81
C LEU A 120 7.92 -8.29 7.34
N THR A 121 8.19 -7.21 6.64
CA THR A 121 9.11 -6.15 7.06
C THR A 121 8.62 -5.48 8.35
N GLY A 122 7.34 -5.15 8.44
CA GLY A 122 6.76 -4.57 9.66
C GLY A 122 6.84 -5.51 10.86
N LEU A 123 6.64 -6.82 10.69
CA LEU A 123 6.85 -7.81 11.74
C LEU A 123 8.32 -7.88 12.17
N GLY A 124 9.26 -7.86 11.21
CA GLY A 124 10.69 -7.79 11.51
C GLY A 124 11.05 -6.54 12.33
N THR A 125 10.49 -5.39 11.98
CA THR A 125 10.68 -4.15 12.74
C THR A 125 10.09 -4.25 14.15
N LEU A 126 8.93 -4.88 14.34
CA LEU A 126 8.38 -5.11 15.68
C LEU A 126 9.29 -5.98 16.55
N LEU A 127 9.91 -7.03 15.98
CA LEU A 127 10.87 -7.85 16.70
C LEU A 127 12.11 -7.04 17.10
N LEU A 128 12.61 -6.16 16.23
CA LEU A 128 13.70 -5.25 16.54
C LEU A 128 13.34 -4.23 17.62
N VAL A 129 12.10 -3.73 17.64
CA VAL A 129 11.59 -2.85 18.69
C VAL A 129 11.52 -3.59 20.02
N ALA A 130 10.99 -4.82 20.03
CA ALA A 130 10.95 -5.66 21.21
C ALA A 130 12.36 -5.95 21.76
N TRP A 131 13.32 -6.32 20.89
CA TRP A 131 14.73 -6.49 21.28
C TRP A 131 15.32 -5.19 21.83
N GLY A 132 15.01 -4.05 21.21
CA GLY A 132 15.47 -2.75 21.67
C GLY A 132 14.95 -2.38 23.07
N TRP A 133 13.69 -2.68 23.39
CA TRP A 133 13.16 -2.51 24.74
C TRP A 133 13.87 -3.40 25.77
N VAL A 134 14.21 -4.64 25.40
CA VAL A 134 14.95 -5.57 26.27
C VAL A 134 16.36 -5.05 26.55
N GLU A 135 17.08 -4.54 25.55
CA GLU A 135 18.41 -3.94 25.77
C GLU A 135 18.31 -2.60 26.51
N TYR A 136 17.34 -1.76 26.17
CA TYR A 136 17.16 -0.43 26.78
C TYR A 136 16.93 -0.52 28.29
N THR A 137 16.05 -1.42 28.74
CA THR A 137 15.68 -1.59 30.16
C THR A 137 16.83 -2.11 31.03
N GLN A 138 17.86 -2.69 30.41
CA GLN A 138 19.03 -3.25 31.09
C GLN A 138 20.21 -2.29 31.15
N THR A 139 20.04 -1.05 30.67
CA THR A 139 21.10 -0.03 30.70
C THR A 139 20.80 1.07 31.71
N SER A 140 21.75 1.34 32.59
CA SER A 140 21.70 2.46 33.54
C SER A 140 22.22 3.77 32.91
N ASP A 141 21.59 4.90 33.24
CA ASP A 141 21.97 6.23 32.71
C ASP A 141 23.41 6.63 33.09
N ALA A 142 23.79 6.33 34.32
CA ALA A 142 25.06 6.78 34.91
C ALA A 142 26.29 6.14 34.23
N ALA A 143 26.16 4.93 33.69
CA ALA A 143 27.30 4.16 33.15
C ALA A 143 27.48 4.28 31.63
N CYS A 144 26.42 4.67 30.92
CA CYS A 144 26.34 4.55 29.46
C CYS A 144 26.41 5.87 28.69
N VAL A 145 26.31 7.03 29.36
CA VAL A 145 26.27 8.35 28.71
C VAL A 145 27.61 9.07 28.82
N GLY A 146 28.24 9.36 27.67
CA GLY A 146 29.45 10.18 27.60
C GLY A 146 29.14 11.66 27.46
N GLY A 147 30.16 12.52 27.59
CA GLY A 147 30.05 13.97 27.40
C GLY A 147 29.81 14.42 25.94
N GLY A 148 29.33 13.53 25.07
CA GLY A 148 29.04 13.83 23.67
C GLY A 148 27.75 14.65 23.50
N ARG A 149 27.62 15.34 22.35
CA ARG A 149 26.42 16.14 22.02
C ARG A 149 25.16 15.29 21.81
N VAL A 150 25.31 14.01 21.46
CA VAL A 150 24.20 13.10 21.17
C VAL A 150 24.10 12.08 22.29
N HIS A 151 23.04 12.18 23.09
CA HIS A 151 22.75 11.22 24.15
C HIS A 151 22.16 9.93 23.55
N PRO A 152 22.89 8.80 23.55
CA PRO A 152 22.45 7.57 22.88
C PRO A 152 21.15 7.03 23.48
N LYS A 153 20.99 7.12 24.80
CA LYS A 153 19.80 6.62 25.50
C LYS A 153 18.54 7.43 25.18
N MET A 154 18.66 8.75 25.14
CA MET A 154 17.53 9.63 24.77
C MET A 154 17.12 9.40 23.31
N LEU A 155 18.10 9.23 22.42
CA LEU A 155 17.87 8.89 21.02
C LEU A 155 17.15 7.55 20.89
N SER A 156 17.66 6.48 21.53
CA SER A 156 17.03 5.16 21.48
C SER A 156 15.62 5.17 22.06
N LEU A 157 15.40 5.85 23.19
CA LEU A 157 14.08 5.95 23.81
C LEU A 157 13.08 6.63 22.88
N LEU A 158 13.46 7.78 22.29
CA LEU A 158 12.61 8.53 21.38
C LEU A 158 12.16 7.65 20.20
N PHE A 159 13.11 6.96 19.56
CA PHE A 159 12.82 6.10 18.43
C PHE A 159 12.06 4.83 18.82
N LEU A 160 12.30 4.24 19.99
CA LEU A 160 11.53 3.10 20.51
C LEU A 160 10.07 3.49 20.74
N VAL A 161 9.81 4.64 21.36
CA VAL A 161 8.45 5.15 21.59
C VAL A 161 7.76 5.44 20.26
N LEU A 162 8.39 6.19 19.36
CA LEU A 162 7.82 6.49 18.04
C LEU A 162 7.54 5.21 17.24
N SER A 163 8.47 4.25 17.24
CA SER A 163 8.30 2.99 16.52
C SER A 163 7.23 2.10 17.13
N SER A 164 7.09 2.09 18.46
CA SER A 164 6.05 1.33 19.17
C SER A 164 4.64 1.84 18.84
N ILE A 165 4.49 3.13 18.53
CA ILE A 165 3.21 3.70 18.09
C ILE A 165 3.02 3.51 16.58
N TYR A 166 4.06 3.79 15.79
CA TYR A 166 3.97 3.81 14.34
C TYR A 166 3.82 2.41 13.73
N CYS A 167 4.61 1.43 14.19
CA CYS A 167 4.60 0.08 13.64
C CYS A 167 3.23 -0.61 13.69
N PRO A 168 2.51 -0.68 14.84
CA PRO A 168 1.20 -1.32 14.88
C PRO A 168 0.19 -0.58 14.02
N CYS A 169 0.21 0.75 13.98
CA CYS A 169 -0.68 1.54 13.13
C CYS A 169 -0.49 1.21 11.65
N VAL A 170 0.75 1.16 11.16
CA VAL A 170 1.05 0.83 9.76
C VAL A 170 0.71 -0.63 9.44
N LEU A 171 0.99 -1.56 10.35
CA LEU A 171 0.64 -2.97 10.19
C LEU A 171 -0.88 -3.17 10.12
N LEU A 172 -1.65 -2.52 11.00
CA LEU A 172 -3.11 -2.57 10.96
C LEU A 172 -3.67 -2.00 9.66
N LEU A 173 -3.14 -0.86 9.20
CA LEU A 173 -3.56 -0.26 7.93
C LEU A 173 -3.22 -1.15 6.72
N THR A 174 -2.03 -1.75 6.70
CA THR A 174 -1.63 -2.65 5.60
C THR A 174 -2.43 -3.94 5.59
N VAL A 175 -2.65 -4.57 6.75
CA VAL A 175 -3.51 -5.74 6.88
C VAL A 175 -4.94 -5.42 6.48
N TRP A 176 -5.50 -4.30 6.96
CA TRP A 176 -6.82 -3.83 6.57
C TRP A 176 -6.94 -3.66 5.05
N ARG A 177 -5.97 -3.00 4.42
CA ARG A 177 -5.93 -2.82 2.96
C ARG A 177 -5.89 -4.15 2.22
N VAL A 178 -5.04 -5.09 2.64
CA VAL A 178 -4.95 -6.42 2.01
C VAL A 178 -6.26 -7.19 2.17
N CYS A 179 -6.81 -7.26 3.38
CA CYS A 179 -8.03 -8.00 3.69
C CYS A 179 -9.26 -7.42 2.99
N CYS A 180 -9.50 -6.11 3.09
CA CYS A 180 -10.69 -5.48 2.51
C CYS A 180 -10.67 -5.49 0.97
N VAL A 181 -9.51 -5.27 0.35
CA VAL A 181 -9.38 -5.29 -1.11
C VAL A 181 -9.61 -6.71 -1.65
N ASP A 182 -9.07 -7.75 -0.99
CA ASP A 182 -9.28 -9.13 -1.43
C ASP A 182 -10.74 -9.59 -1.24
N ILE A 183 -11.41 -9.19 -0.15
CA ILE A 183 -12.84 -9.49 0.06
C ILE A 183 -13.69 -8.84 -1.04
N ASN A 184 -13.48 -7.55 -1.32
CA ASN A 184 -14.21 -6.83 -2.37
C ASN A 184 -13.99 -7.45 -3.75
N ALA A 185 -12.77 -7.92 -4.03
CA ALA A 185 -12.46 -8.62 -5.28
C ALA A 185 -13.20 -9.96 -5.42
N ARG A 186 -13.37 -10.71 -4.31
CA ARG A 186 -14.14 -11.97 -4.31
C ARG A 186 -15.63 -11.73 -4.52
N VAL A 187 -16.22 -10.79 -3.78
CA VAL A 187 -17.65 -10.44 -3.90
C VAL A 187 -17.99 -10.01 -5.34
N ARG A 188 -17.14 -9.23 -5.99
CA ARG A 188 -17.36 -8.80 -7.39
C ARG A 188 -17.33 -9.97 -8.38
N LYS A 189 -16.46 -10.96 -8.18
CA LYS A 189 -16.40 -12.17 -9.02
C LYS A 189 -17.65 -13.03 -8.87
N GLU A 190 -18.15 -13.21 -7.65
CA GLU A 190 -19.38 -13.97 -7.38
C GLU A 190 -20.62 -13.29 -7.95
N GLY A 191 -20.71 -11.95 -7.83
CA GLY A 191 -21.79 -11.18 -8.45
C GLY A 191 -21.86 -11.34 -9.97
N HIS A 192 -20.72 -11.34 -10.66
CA HIS A 192 -20.67 -11.61 -12.10
C HIS A 192 -21.05 -13.06 -12.44
N ARG A 193 -20.66 -14.04 -11.62
CA ARG A 193 -21.05 -15.44 -11.82
C ARG A 193 -22.56 -15.63 -11.69
N ARG A 194 -23.19 -15.03 -10.67
CA ARG A 194 -24.65 -15.07 -10.47
C ARG A 194 -25.43 -14.42 -11.62
N ARG A 195 -24.96 -13.29 -12.17
CA ARG A 195 -25.62 -12.67 -13.34
C ARG A 195 -25.55 -13.54 -14.59
N ARG A 196 -24.43 -14.26 -14.81
CA ARG A 196 -24.34 -15.21 -15.94
C ARG A 196 -25.28 -16.39 -15.80
N THR A 197 -25.44 -16.94 -14.59
CA THR A 197 -26.35 -18.08 -14.36
C THR A 197 -27.82 -17.68 -14.48
N HIS A 198 -28.21 -16.49 -14.02
CA HIS A 198 -29.60 -16.02 -14.16
C HIS A 198 -29.94 -15.53 -15.58
N GLY A 199 -28.97 -14.94 -16.32
CA GLY A 199 -29.18 -14.52 -17.70
C GLY A 199 -29.36 -15.67 -18.69
N ALA A 200 -28.79 -16.85 -18.42
CA ALA A 200 -28.90 -18.01 -19.28
C ALA A 200 -30.31 -18.66 -19.28
N HIS A 201 -31.08 -18.49 -18.21
CA HIS A 201 -32.43 -19.06 -18.10
C HIS A 201 -33.54 -18.15 -18.66
N GLY A 202 -33.26 -16.89 -18.98
CA GLY A 202 -34.26 -15.91 -19.41
C GLY A 202 -34.45 -15.75 -20.93
N VAL A 203 -33.62 -16.38 -21.77
CA VAL A 203 -33.60 -16.13 -23.23
C VAL A 203 -34.31 -17.24 -24.04
N GLY A 204 -34.91 -18.24 -23.38
CA GLY A 204 -35.47 -19.43 -24.04
C GLY A 204 -36.99 -19.48 -24.27
N LEU A 205 -37.77 -18.44 -23.92
CA LEU A 205 -39.25 -18.59 -23.86
C LEU A 205 -40.05 -17.39 -24.42
N SER A 206 -39.62 -16.83 -25.56
CA SER A 206 -40.45 -15.85 -26.29
C SER A 206 -40.27 -15.99 -27.80
N SER A 207 -40.59 -17.16 -28.32
CA SER A 207 -40.71 -17.39 -29.77
C SER A 207 -41.74 -18.49 -30.00
N GLY A 208 -43.01 -18.08 -30.10
CA GLY A 208 -44.08 -18.98 -30.54
C GLY A 208 -45.45 -18.65 -29.99
N LEU A 209 -46.02 -17.47 -30.30
CA LEU A 209 -47.47 -17.30 -30.35
C LEU A 209 -47.83 -16.13 -31.28
N SER A 210 -47.67 -16.35 -32.58
CA SER A 210 -48.25 -15.51 -33.62
C SER A 210 -48.72 -16.45 -34.72
N SER A 211 -50.03 -16.68 -34.79
CA SER A 211 -50.84 -16.82 -36.01
C SER A 211 -52.21 -17.38 -35.67
N GLY A 212 -53.28 -16.68 -36.05
CA GLY A 212 -54.65 -17.20 -35.91
C GLY A 212 -55.75 -16.14 -35.91
N GLU A 213 -55.70 -15.16 -36.80
CA GLU A 213 -56.85 -14.28 -37.08
C GLU A 213 -57.76 -14.99 -38.08
N VAL A 214 -58.89 -15.52 -37.61
CA VAL A 214 -59.94 -16.12 -38.44
C VAL A 214 -61.01 -15.07 -38.65
N ALA A 215 -61.10 -14.57 -39.88
CA ALA A 215 -62.23 -13.81 -40.37
C ALA A 215 -63.36 -14.77 -40.77
N VAL A 216 -64.58 -14.49 -40.30
CA VAL A 216 -65.85 -14.98 -40.88
C VAL A 216 -66.71 -13.77 -41.16
#